data_AF-A0A512BVM6-F1
#
_entry.id   AF-A0A512BVM6-F1
#
_cell.length_a   1.000
_cell.length_b   1.000
_cell.length_c   1.000
_cell.angle_alpha   90.00
_cell.angle_beta   90.00
_cell.angle_gamma   90.00
#
_symmetry.space_group_name_H-M   'P 1'
#
loop_
_entity.id
_entity.type
_entity.pdbx_description
1 polymer ?
#
loop_
_entity_poly.entity_id
_entity_poly.type
_entity_poly.pdbx_seq_one_letter_code
_entity_poly.pdbx_strand_id
1 'polypeptide(L)'
;MKLVDFLNFEPLNRLKDEMGIPRDAYGSFAITVDAGRLTLSELEALTSGDGIEISFNELTVLQDGTLAYKDSRVLLYIRDVHEYGSAPREPKYHLANCSTLQDMQSKGRFERYVIATEVTGTFKLNIISKNVKRSERRRLHVCQNCLTDIGFDGFSRDDDREQRRQYVGAFTPDRFFDVYPRSLHVKKPSHTAFTAPLNDYTPDFPEISTTLRSRAGWRCEICRRELSELRLRKYLHVHHKDGVKSNNSPANLQVLCMRCHAEAPNHSHLKQLPAYKAYLAEHPPL
;
A
#
# COMPACT_ATOMS: atom_id res chain seq x y z
N MET A 1 -6.74 -5.43 -35.85
CA MET A 1 -5.69 -4.41 -35.62
C MET A 1 -4.35 -5.07 -35.86
N LYS A 2 -3.50 -4.53 -36.75
CA LYS A 2 -2.18 -5.10 -37.04
C LYS A 2 -1.22 -4.54 -35.99
N LEU A 3 -0.59 -5.41 -35.21
CA LEU A 3 0.40 -4.99 -34.22
C LEU A 3 1.61 -4.37 -34.94
N VAL A 4 2.15 -3.30 -34.37
CA VAL A 4 3.35 -2.65 -34.90
C VAL A 4 4.54 -3.56 -34.61
N ASP A 5 5.31 -3.86 -35.64
CA ASP A 5 6.57 -4.57 -35.51
C ASP A 5 7.66 -3.60 -35.05
N PHE A 6 7.93 -3.59 -33.75
CA PHE A 6 8.92 -2.72 -33.14
C PHE A 6 10.37 -3.05 -33.53
N LEU A 7 10.63 -4.21 -34.15
CA LEU A 7 11.94 -4.52 -34.71
C LEU A 7 12.23 -3.63 -35.93
N ASN A 8 11.19 -3.31 -36.69
CA ASN A 8 11.26 -2.51 -37.93
C ASN A 8 10.64 -1.11 -37.78
N PHE A 9 10.31 -0.69 -36.55
CA PHE A 9 9.64 0.58 -36.30
C PHE A 9 10.64 1.75 -36.33
N GLU A 10 10.70 2.42 -37.48
CA GLU A 10 11.62 3.53 -37.78
C GLU A 10 11.73 4.62 -36.69
N PRO A 11 10.63 5.09 -36.07
CA PRO A 11 10.74 6.08 -35.00
C PRO A 11 11.54 5.59 -33.79
N LEU A 12 11.44 4.30 -33.42
CA LEU A 12 12.22 3.71 -32.34
C LEU A 12 13.68 3.50 -32.75
N ASN A 13 13.92 3.06 -33.98
CA ASN A 13 15.28 2.82 -34.48
C ASN A 13 16.08 4.12 -34.61
N ARG A 14 15.46 5.22 -35.04
CA ARG A 14 16.10 6.55 -35.03
C ARG A 14 16.49 7.01 -33.63
N LEU A 15 15.60 6.81 -32.65
CA LEU A 15 15.90 7.14 -31.26
C LEU A 15 17.09 6.33 -30.72
N LYS A 16 17.17 5.03 -31.07
CA LYS A 16 18.31 4.17 -30.69
C LYS A 16 19.62 4.69 -31.29
N ASP A 17 19.61 5.07 -32.57
CA ASP A 17 20.79 5.64 -33.24
C ASP A 17 21.25 6.94 -32.55
N GLU A 18 20.31 7.85 -32.23
CA GLU A 18 20.60 9.11 -31.51
C GLU A 18 21.19 8.88 -30.11
N MET A 19 20.80 7.78 -29.45
CA MET A 19 21.29 7.37 -28.14
C MET A 19 22.59 6.55 -28.20
N GLY A 20 23.13 6.25 -29.40
CA GLY A 20 24.29 5.38 -29.57
C GLY A 20 24.03 3.92 -29.20
N ILE A 21 22.76 3.49 -29.21
CA ILE A 21 22.33 2.13 -28.91
C ILE A 21 22.25 1.34 -30.22
N PRO A 22 22.90 0.17 -30.34
CA PRO A 22 22.80 -0.66 -31.54
C PRO A 22 21.34 -1.00 -31.88
N ARG A 23 20.99 -1.02 -33.17
CA ARG A 23 19.61 -1.29 -33.63
C ARG A 23 19.12 -2.69 -33.26
N ASP A 24 20.01 -3.63 -33.05
CA ASP A 24 19.76 -4.99 -32.56
C ASP A 24 19.82 -5.11 -31.03
N ALA A 25 20.22 -4.06 -30.31
CA ALA A 25 20.20 -4.04 -28.86
C ALA A 25 18.75 -3.85 -28.37
N TYR A 26 18.18 -4.90 -27.81
CA TYR A 26 16.87 -4.86 -27.14
C TYR A 26 17.08 -5.06 -25.65
N GLY A 27 16.28 -4.35 -24.84
CA GLY A 27 16.29 -4.54 -23.41
C GLY A 27 15.95 -6.00 -23.08
N SER A 28 16.75 -6.63 -22.22
CA SER A 28 16.34 -7.89 -21.61
C SER A 28 15.38 -7.58 -20.48
N PHE A 29 14.12 -7.95 -20.65
CA PHE A 29 13.19 -7.98 -19.53
C PHE A 29 13.40 -9.28 -18.77
N ALA A 30 14.37 -9.28 -17.84
CA ALA A 30 14.47 -10.36 -16.88
C ALA A 30 13.39 -10.14 -15.82
N ILE A 31 12.33 -10.94 -15.88
CA ILE A 31 11.38 -11.04 -14.76
C ILE A 31 12.14 -11.70 -13.61
N THR A 32 12.62 -10.89 -12.68
CA THR A 32 13.03 -11.41 -11.37
C THR A 32 11.76 -11.83 -10.66
N VAL A 33 11.52 -13.15 -10.62
CA VAL A 33 10.44 -13.72 -9.82
C VAL A 33 10.87 -13.63 -8.37
N ASP A 34 10.55 -12.50 -7.74
CA ASP A 34 10.53 -12.43 -6.29
C ASP A 34 9.46 -13.42 -5.81
N ALA A 35 9.87 -14.45 -5.05
CA ALA A 35 8.96 -15.45 -4.52
C ALA A 35 7.84 -14.81 -3.66
N GLY A 36 8.08 -13.61 -3.12
CA GLY A 36 7.11 -12.81 -2.39
C GLY A 36 6.14 -11.99 -3.25
N ARG A 37 6.20 -12.08 -4.59
CA ARG A 37 5.27 -11.40 -5.51
C ARG A 37 4.36 -12.36 -6.25
N LEU A 38 3.14 -11.90 -6.49
CA LEU A 38 2.22 -12.61 -7.39
C LEU A 38 2.80 -12.70 -8.80
N THR A 39 2.82 -13.92 -9.34
CA THR A 39 3.04 -14.15 -10.77
C THR A 39 1.82 -13.71 -11.58
N LEU A 40 1.98 -13.54 -12.90
CA LEU A 40 0.87 -13.17 -13.78
C LEU A 40 -0.28 -14.19 -13.72
N SER A 41 0.04 -15.48 -13.71
CA SER A 41 -0.98 -16.54 -13.61
C SER A 41 -1.73 -16.51 -12.27
N GLU A 42 -1.04 -16.23 -11.16
CA GLU A 42 -1.70 -16.08 -9.86
C GLU A 42 -2.59 -14.83 -9.83
N LEU A 43 -2.12 -13.71 -10.39
CA LEU A 43 -2.92 -12.49 -10.49
C LEU A 43 -4.20 -12.72 -11.31
N GLU A 44 -4.09 -13.39 -12.45
CA GLU A 44 -5.24 -13.77 -13.29
C GLU A 44 -6.21 -14.67 -12.52
N ALA A 45 -5.74 -15.72 -11.85
CA ALA A 45 -6.60 -16.62 -11.08
C ALA A 45 -7.28 -15.93 -9.87
N LEU A 46 -6.59 -14.99 -9.22
CA LEU A 46 -7.13 -14.19 -8.12
C LEU A 46 -8.19 -13.18 -8.57
N THR A 47 -8.11 -12.69 -9.80
CA THR A 47 -9.00 -11.65 -10.35
C THR A 47 -10.14 -12.23 -11.18
N SER A 48 -9.97 -13.39 -11.81
CA SER A 48 -11.01 -14.09 -12.58
C SER A 48 -12.11 -14.67 -11.68
N GLY A 49 -11.83 -14.83 -10.38
CA GLY A 49 -12.73 -15.44 -9.40
C GLY A 49 -12.65 -16.97 -9.38
N ASP A 50 -11.77 -17.59 -10.18
CA ASP A 50 -11.48 -19.03 -10.11
C ASP A 50 -10.83 -19.42 -8.78
N GLY A 51 -10.05 -18.48 -8.23
CA GLY A 51 -9.34 -18.63 -6.97
C GLY A 51 -8.15 -19.57 -7.05
N ILE A 52 -7.29 -19.51 -6.04
CA ILE A 52 -6.09 -20.35 -5.93
C ILE A 52 -6.24 -21.24 -4.70
N GLU A 53 -6.08 -22.55 -4.88
CA GLU A 53 -5.95 -23.49 -3.77
C GLU A 53 -4.62 -23.28 -3.07
N ILE A 54 -4.65 -23.15 -1.75
CA ILE A 54 -3.48 -22.84 -0.95
C ILE A 54 -3.54 -23.57 0.39
N SER A 55 -2.37 -23.89 0.93
CA SER A 55 -2.24 -24.36 2.32
C SER A 55 -2.27 -23.18 3.30
N PHE A 56 -2.60 -23.43 4.56
CA PHE A 56 -2.63 -22.36 5.57
C PHE A 56 -1.27 -21.69 5.76
N ASN A 57 -0.18 -22.46 5.64
CA ASN A 57 1.18 -21.97 5.88
C ASN A 57 1.65 -20.96 4.82
N GLU A 58 0.95 -20.85 3.70
CA GLU A 58 1.21 -19.87 2.66
C GLU A 58 0.51 -18.53 2.92
N LEU A 59 -0.43 -18.49 3.88
CA LEU A 59 -1.07 -17.26 4.31
C LEU A 59 -0.27 -16.54 5.38
N THR A 60 -0.22 -15.22 5.24
CA THR A 60 0.26 -14.33 6.28
C THR A 60 -0.93 -13.66 6.95
N VAL A 61 -0.97 -13.71 8.28
CA VAL A 61 -1.91 -12.89 9.07
C VAL A 61 -1.24 -11.55 9.33
N LEU A 62 -1.86 -10.47 8.87
CA LEU A 62 -1.36 -9.11 9.01
C LEU A 62 -1.61 -8.57 10.43
N GLN A 63 -0.94 -7.46 10.78
CA GLN A 63 -1.09 -6.84 12.10
C GLN A 63 -2.52 -6.36 12.40
N ASP A 64 -3.29 -6.05 11.36
CA ASP A 64 -4.70 -5.68 11.45
C ASP A 64 -5.65 -6.90 11.48
N GLY A 65 -5.10 -8.12 11.59
CA GLY A 65 -5.84 -9.39 11.64
C GLY A 65 -6.27 -9.95 10.29
N THR A 66 -6.14 -9.19 9.20
CA THR A 66 -6.57 -9.62 7.87
C THR A 66 -5.60 -10.62 7.23
N LEU A 67 -6.08 -11.36 6.21
CA LEU A 67 -5.31 -12.37 5.51
C LEU A 67 -4.59 -11.80 4.28
N ALA A 68 -3.34 -12.17 4.11
CA ALA A 68 -2.54 -11.88 2.94
C ALA A 68 -1.93 -13.14 2.34
N TYR A 69 -1.79 -13.13 1.02
CA TYR A 69 -0.98 -14.08 0.28
C TYR A 69 0.03 -13.27 -0.52
N LYS A 70 1.32 -13.53 -0.29
CA LYS A 70 2.42 -12.76 -0.87
C LYS A 70 2.24 -11.26 -0.57
N ASP A 71 2.20 -10.42 -1.59
CA ASP A 71 2.08 -8.96 -1.47
C ASP A 71 0.65 -8.41 -1.57
N SER A 72 -0.34 -9.30 -1.51
CA SER A 72 -1.75 -8.95 -1.68
C SER A 72 -2.61 -9.45 -0.52
N ARG A 73 -3.50 -8.57 -0.05
CA ARG A 73 -4.60 -8.92 0.85
C ARG A 73 -5.65 -9.71 0.07
N VAL A 74 -6.10 -10.82 0.65
CA VAL A 74 -6.95 -11.81 -0.02
C VAL A 74 -8.19 -12.16 0.80
N LEU A 75 -9.20 -12.67 0.12
CA LEU A 75 -10.40 -13.27 0.70
C LEU A 75 -10.27 -14.78 0.62
N LEU A 76 -10.76 -15.50 1.63
CA LEU A 76 -10.67 -16.96 1.69
C LEU A 76 -12.07 -17.58 1.70
N TYR A 77 -12.37 -18.56 0.85
CA TYR A 77 -13.68 -19.22 0.81
C TYR A 77 -13.58 -20.69 0.38
N ILE A 78 -14.65 -21.47 0.61
CA ILE A 78 -14.74 -22.87 0.16
C ILE A 78 -15.38 -22.89 -1.23
N ARG A 79 -14.62 -23.34 -2.24
CA ARG A 79 -15.09 -23.45 -3.63
C ARG A 79 -15.97 -24.68 -3.85
N ASP A 80 -15.60 -25.81 -3.26
CA ASP A 80 -16.21 -27.11 -3.52
C ASP A 80 -17.23 -27.47 -2.44
N VAL A 81 -18.51 -27.43 -2.80
CA VAL A 81 -19.66 -27.60 -1.88
C VAL A 81 -20.44 -28.86 -2.25
N HIS A 82 -20.69 -29.72 -1.27
CA HIS A 82 -21.52 -30.90 -1.47
C HIS A 82 -23.00 -30.60 -1.24
N GLU A 83 -23.85 -31.05 -2.16
CA GLU A 83 -25.30 -30.92 -2.09
C GLU A 83 -25.91 -32.27 -1.69
N TYR A 84 -26.46 -32.35 -0.47
CA TYR A 84 -27.12 -33.54 0.06
C TYR A 84 -28.62 -33.28 0.22
N GLY A 85 -29.41 -33.56 -0.81
CA GLY A 85 -30.88 -33.52 -0.77
C GLY A 85 -31.48 -32.11 -0.76
N SER A 86 -31.26 -31.34 0.30
CA SER A 86 -31.65 -29.92 0.37
C SER A 86 -30.64 -29.02 -0.34
N ALA A 87 -31.06 -27.80 -0.71
CA ALA A 87 -30.16 -26.79 -1.26
C ALA A 87 -28.88 -26.65 -0.39
N PRO A 88 -27.69 -26.59 -1.01
CA PRO A 88 -26.44 -26.61 -0.29
C PRO A 88 -26.33 -25.34 0.55
N ARG A 89 -25.91 -25.50 1.82
CA ARG A 89 -25.65 -24.35 2.67
C ARG A 89 -24.51 -23.55 2.05
N GLU A 90 -24.79 -22.31 1.70
CA GLU A 90 -23.81 -21.46 1.04
C GLU A 90 -22.62 -21.20 1.98
N PRO A 91 -21.39 -21.39 1.50
CA PRO A 91 -20.20 -21.10 2.28
C PRO A 91 -20.10 -19.59 2.53
N LYS A 92 -19.40 -19.24 3.59
CA LYS A 92 -19.02 -17.86 3.85
C LYS A 92 -17.60 -17.63 3.37
N TYR A 93 -17.28 -16.40 3.00
CA TYR A 93 -15.89 -15.99 2.80
C TYR A 93 -15.34 -15.28 4.04
N HIS A 94 -14.03 -15.31 4.18
CA HIS A 94 -13.28 -14.85 5.34
C HIS A 94 -12.28 -13.78 4.93
N LEU A 95 -12.11 -12.80 5.82
CA LEU A 95 -11.22 -11.63 5.65
C LEU A 95 -9.98 -11.70 6.55
N ALA A 96 -10.10 -12.45 7.64
CA ALA A 96 -9.21 -12.48 8.78
C ALA A 96 -9.08 -13.90 9.31
N ASN A 97 -8.02 -14.20 10.07
CA ASN A 97 -7.81 -15.51 10.71
C ASN A 97 -8.74 -15.71 11.92
N CYS A 98 -10.05 -15.73 11.65
CA CYS A 98 -11.06 -15.72 12.68
C CYS A 98 -11.22 -17.07 13.36
N SER A 99 -11.93 -17.07 14.49
CA SER A 99 -12.21 -18.30 15.26
C SER A 99 -12.79 -19.46 14.43
N THR A 100 -13.56 -19.18 13.36
CA THR A 100 -14.03 -20.24 12.44
C THR A 100 -12.90 -20.84 11.62
N LEU A 101 -11.95 -20.04 11.12
CA LEU A 101 -10.81 -20.57 10.37
C LEU A 101 -9.85 -21.33 11.29
N GLN A 102 -9.60 -20.81 12.49
CA GLN A 102 -8.80 -21.49 13.52
C GLN A 102 -9.39 -22.87 13.87
N ASP A 103 -10.71 -22.94 14.06
CA ASP A 103 -11.42 -24.22 14.28
C ASP A 103 -11.26 -25.17 13.08
N MET A 104 -11.46 -24.68 11.85
CA MET A 104 -11.30 -25.49 10.63
C MET A 104 -9.86 -25.99 10.45
N GLN A 105 -8.86 -25.19 10.81
CA GLN A 105 -7.46 -25.57 10.82
C GLN A 105 -7.19 -26.64 11.87
N SER A 106 -7.64 -26.46 13.10
CA SER A 106 -7.45 -27.44 14.20
C SER A 106 -8.04 -28.82 13.89
N LYS A 107 -9.11 -28.85 13.07
CA LYS A 107 -9.78 -30.06 12.60
C LYS A 107 -9.17 -30.67 11.34
N GLY A 108 -8.08 -30.09 10.80
CA GLY A 108 -7.44 -30.56 9.57
C GLY A 108 -8.29 -30.37 8.31
N ARG A 109 -9.20 -29.38 8.29
CA ARG A 109 -10.15 -29.15 7.19
C ARG A 109 -9.83 -27.89 6.35
N PHE A 110 -8.61 -27.37 6.48
CA PHE A 110 -8.20 -26.13 5.83
C PHE A 110 -7.92 -26.30 4.33
N GLU A 111 -7.47 -27.47 3.88
CA GLU A 111 -7.10 -27.73 2.46
C GLU A 111 -8.24 -27.60 1.44
N ARG A 112 -9.47 -27.25 1.90
CA ARG A 112 -10.64 -27.02 1.05
C ARG A 112 -10.86 -25.56 0.68
N TYR A 113 -10.03 -24.66 1.21
CA TYR A 113 -10.17 -23.23 1.00
C TYR A 113 -9.38 -22.77 -0.23
N VAL A 114 -9.91 -21.76 -0.90
CA VAL A 114 -9.24 -21.05 -1.98
C VAL A 114 -9.19 -19.56 -1.67
N ILE A 115 -8.17 -18.88 -2.16
CA ILE A 115 -8.03 -17.41 -2.09
C ILE A 115 -8.58 -16.73 -3.33
N ALA A 116 -9.11 -15.52 -3.16
CA ALA A 116 -9.51 -14.64 -4.24
C ALA A 116 -9.28 -13.16 -3.88
N THR A 117 -9.23 -12.29 -4.89
CA THR A 117 -9.21 -10.82 -4.73
C THR A 117 -10.46 -10.15 -5.33
N GLU A 118 -11.50 -10.95 -5.55
CA GLU A 118 -12.79 -10.55 -6.11
C GLU A 118 -13.46 -9.43 -5.30
N VAL A 119 -13.98 -8.40 -5.97
CA VAL A 119 -14.59 -7.21 -5.35
C VAL A 119 -16.11 -7.25 -5.32
N THR A 120 -16.72 -7.97 -6.26
CA THR A 120 -18.18 -8.01 -6.45
C THR A 120 -18.91 -8.85 -5.40
N GLY A 121 -18.17 -9.64 -4.62
CA GLY A 121 -18.73 -10.61 -3.67
C GLY A 121 -19.33 -11.84 -4.33
N THR A 122 -19.10 -12.05 -5.63
CA THR A 122 -19.60 -13.18 -6.42
C THR A 122 -18.47 -14.17 -6.72
N PHE A 123 -18.56 -15.37 -6.17
CA PHE A 123 -17.49 -16.36 -6.22
C PHE A 123 -17.89 -17.56 -7.07
N LYS A 124 -16.90 -18.22 -7.68
CA LYS A 124 -17.10 -19.48 -8.39
C LYS A 124 -17.29 -20.59 -7.36
N LEU A 125 -18.34 -21.38 -7.50
CA LEU A 125 -18.58 -22.58 -6.70
C LEU A 125 -18.64 -23.80 -7.60
N ASN A 126 -18.14 -24.92 -7.09
CA ASN A 126 -18.32 -26.24 -7.67
C ASN A 126 -19.31 -27.01 -6.79
N ILE A 127 -20.54 -27.19 -7.29
CA ILE A 127 -21.58 -27.93 -6.58
C ILE A 127 -21.47 -29.41 -6.96
N ILE A 128 -21.24 -30.25 -5.96
CA ILE A 128 -21.04 -31.69 -6.08
C ILE A 128 -22.26 -32.40 -5.51
N SER A 129 -23.11 -32.94 -6.38
CA SER A 129 -24.21 -33.84 -6.04
C SER A 129 -23.85 -35.28 -6.41
N LYS A 130 -24.66 -36.27 -5.99
CA LYS A 130 -24.35 -37.71 -6.16
C LYS A 130 -23.95 -38.08 -7.60
N ASN A 131 -24.58 -37.48 -8.61
CA ASN A 131 -24.36 -37.81 -10.02
C ASN A 131 -24.01 -36.59 -10.90
N VAL A 132 -23.98 -35.39 -10.35
CA VAL A 132 -23.83 -34.15 -11.14
C VAL A 132 -22.80 -33.25 -10.46
N LYS A 133 -21.83 -32.81 -11.26
CA LYS A 133 -20.91 -31.72 -10.90
C LYS A 133 -21.25 -30.53 -11.78
N ARG A 134 -21.57 -29.39 -11.17
CA ARG A 134 -21.82 -28.14 -11.89
C ARG A 134 -20.97 -27.02 -11.30
N SER A 135 -20.49 -26.13 -12.15
CA SER A 135 -19.87 -24.88 -11.70
C SER A 135 -20.83 -23.73 -11.95
N GLU A 136 -20.97 -22.85 -10.96
CA GLU A 136 -21.81 -21.66 -11.05
C GLU A 136 -21.19 -20.53 -10.22
N ARG A 137 -21.58 -19.29 -10.51
CA ARG A 137 -21.16 -18.13 -9.72
C ARG A 137 -22.27 -17.73 -8.77
N ARG A 138 -21.96 -17.59 -7.48
CA ARG A 138 -22.93 -17.15 -6.47
C ARG A 138 -22.39 -16.01 -5.63
N ARG A 139 -23.28 -15.11 -5.24
CA ARG A 139 -22.98 -14.11 -4.22
C ARG A 139 -22.87 -14.82 -2.88
N LEU A 140 -21.73 -14.67 -2.21
CA LEU A 140 -21.53 -15.22 -0.87
C LEU A 140 -21.65 -14.10 0.17
N HIS A 141 -21.86 -14.51 1.42
CA HIS A 141 -21.84 -13.59 2.55
C HIS A 141 -20.55 -13.70 3.34
N VAL A 142 -20.13 -12.56 3.89
CA VAL A 142 -18.95 -12.48 4.77
C VAL A 142 -19.17 -13.25 6.06
N CYS A 143 -18.10 -13.84 6.59
CA CYS A 143 -18.08 -14.45 7.91
C CYS A 143 -18.25 -13.38 9.00
N GLN A 144 -19.31 -13.52 9.81
CA GLN A 144 -19.58 -12.62 10.94
C GLN A 144 -18.42 -12.58 11.95
N ASN A 145 -17.73 -13.71 12.19
CA ASN A 145 -16.59 -13.71 13.10
C ASN A 145 -15.44 -12.87 12.53
N CYS A 146 -15.24 -12.83 11.22
CA CYS A 146 -14.26 -11.92 10.62
C CYS A 146 -14.66 -10.46 10.83
N LEU A 147 -15.95 -10.10 10.68
CA LEU A 147 -16.41 -8.74 10.91
C LEU A 147 -16.17 -8.28 12.35
N THR A 148 -16.40 -9.18 13.32
CA THR A 148 -16.12 -8.91 14.74
C THR A 148 -14.64 -8.76 15.00
N ASP A 149 -13.82 -9.69 14.51
CA ASP A 149 -12.39 -9.71 14.80
C ASP A 149 -11.66 -8.47 14.27
N ILE A 150 -12.12 -7.91 13.15
CA ILE A 150 -11.56 -6.67 12.58
C ILE A 150 -12.37 -5.42 12.96
N GLY A 151 -13.47 -5.55 13.72
CA GLY A 151 -14.34 -4.44 14.11
C GLY A 151 -14.96 -3.66 12.94
N PHE A 152 -15.27 -4.32 11.82
CA PHE A 152 -15.70 -3.64 10.58
C PHE A 152 -17.05 -2.96 10.73
N ASP A 153 -17.15 -1.67 10.40
CA ASP A 153 -18.37 -0.85 10.50
C ASP A 153 -19.05 -0.89 11.89
N GLY A 154 -18.30 -1.23 12.94
CA GLY A 154 -18.84 -1.39 14.30
C GLY A 154 -19.66 -2.66 14.52
N PHE A 155 -19.58 -3.65 13.62
CA PHE A 155 -20.29 -4.93 13.76
C PHE A 155 -19.94 -5.64 15.08
N SER A 156 -20.97 -6.02 15.86
CA SER A 156 -20.81 -6.87 17.04
C SER A 156 -21.59 -8.17 16.92
N ARG A 157 -21.07 -9.24 17.54
CA ARG A 157 -21.79 -10.52 17.64
C ARG A 157 -22.95 -10.47 18.63
N ASP A 158 -22.90 -9.51 19.55
CA ASP A 158 -23.91 -9.28 20.58
C ASP A 158 -25.12 -8.48 20.06
N ASP A 159 -25.00 -7.88 18.86
CA ASP A 159 -26.11 -7.22 18.18
C ASP A 159 -27.25 -8.20 17.87
N ASP A 160 -28.47 -7.67 17.78
CA ASP A 160 -29.62 -8.49 17.45
C ASP A 160 -29.50 -9.15 16.06
N ARG A 161 -30.30 -10.20 15.84
CA ARG A 161 -30.21 -11.00 14.62
C ARG A 161 -30.53 -10.21 13.34
N GLU A 162 -31.41 -9.23 13.41
CA GLU A 162 -31.81 -8.41 12.28
C GLU A 162 -30.71 -7.41 11.92
N GLN A 163 -30.17 -6.69 12.92
CA GLN A 163 -29.02 -5.81 12.73
C GLN A 163 -27.83 -6.56 12.12
N ARG A 164 -27.48 -7.73 12.67
CA ARG A 164 -26.38 -8.54 12.08
C ARG A 164 -26.63 -8.96 10.65
N ARG A 165 -27.90 -9.20 10.25
CA ARG A 165 -28.25 -9.49 8.85
C ARG A 165 -28.10 -8.26 7.97
N GLN A 166 -28.49 -7.08 8.46
CA GLN A 166 -28.31 -5.82 7.74
C GLN A 166 -26.82 -5.54 7.49
N TYR A 167 -25.97 -5.65 8.52
CA TYR A 167 -24.52 -5.51 8.37
C TYR A 167 -23.93 -6.47 7.34
N VAL A 168 -24.28 -7.76 7.43
CA VAL A 168 -23.78 -8.79 6.49
C VAL A 168 -24.32 -8.59 5.07
N GLY A 169 -25.54 -8.07 4.91
CA GLY A 169 -26.15 -7.77 3.62
C GLY A 169 -25.57 -6.51 2.96
N ALA A 170 -25.21 -5.51 3.76
CA ALA A 170 -24.63 -4.25 3.31
C ALA A 170 -23.12 -4.34 3.04
N PHE A 171 -22.45 -5.35 3.59
CA PHE A 171 -21.03 -5.57 3.37
C PHE A 171 -20.72 -5.93 1.89
N THR A 172 -19.68 -5.30 1.35
CA THR A 172 -19.10 -5.65 0.04
C THR A 172 -17.58 -5.77 0.16
N PRO A 173 -16.93 -6.69 -0.58
CA PRO A 173 -15.47 -6.76 -0.58
C PRO A 173 -14.80 -5.48 -1.09
N ASP A 174 -15.46 -4.73 -1.98
CA ASP A 174 -15.01 -3.41 -2.45
C ASP A 174 -14.80 -2.43 -1.28
N ARG A 175 -15.82 -2.25 -0.43
CA ARG A 175 -15.71 -1.40 0.78
C ARG A 175 -14.65 -1.89 1.74
N PHE A 176 -14.46 -3.20 1.85
CA PHE A 176 -13.38 -3.76 2.64
C PHE A 176 -12.02 -3.37 2.07
N PHE A 177 -11.80 -3.45 0.76
CA PHE A 177 -10.53 -3.07 0.14
C PHE A 177 -10.26 -1.56 0.11
N ASP A 178 -11.28 -0.72 0.30
CA ASP A 178 -11.10 0.72 0.53
C ASP A 178 -10.45 1.02 1.89
N VAL A 179 -10.91 0.32 2.94
CA VAL A 179 -10.37 0.44 4.30
C VAL A 179 -9.04 -0.33 4.45
N TYR A 180 -8.96 -1.50 3.82
CA TYR A 180 -7.82 -2.41 3.89
C TYR A 180 -7.25 -2.62 2.46
N PRO A 181 -6.33 -1.77 1.98
CA PRO A 181 -5.87 -1.78 0.60
C PRO A 181 -5.41 -3.14 0.12
N ARG A 182 -5.86 -3.58 -1.06
CA ARG A 182 -5.48 -4.89 -1.62
C ARG A 182 -3.97 -5.08 -1.75
N SER A 183 -3.28 -4.07 -2.27
CA SER A 183 -1.83 -4.11 -2.38
C SER A 183 -1.18 -3.64 -1.09
N LEU A 184 -0.30 -4.47 -0.53
CA LEU A 184 0.46 -4.15 0.68
C LEU A 184 1.64 -3.19 0.40
N HIS A 185 1.91 -2.90 -0.87
CA HIS A 185 2.97 -1.99 -1.30
C HIS A 185 2.55 -0.51 -1.35
N VAL A 186 1.30 -0.16 -1.04
CA VAL A 186 0.78 1.19 -1.27
C VAL A 186 0.75 2.02 0.00
N LYS A 187 1.78 2.86 0.21
CA LYS A 187 1.59 4.11 0.95
C LYS A 187 0.82 5.06 0.03
N LYS A 188 -0.51 5.12 0.16
CA LYS A 188 -1.31 6.11 -0.55
C LYS A 188 -0.89 7.50 -0.05
N PRO A 189 -0.61 8.48 -0.93
CA PRO A 189 -0.48 9.87 -0.51
C PRO A 189 -1.74 10.31 0.23
N SER A 190 -1.60 11.12 1.29
CA SER A 190 -2.73 11.59 2.10
C SER A 190 -3.72 12.46 1.31
N HIS A 191 -3.33 12.92 0.12
CA HIS A 191 -4.12 13.78 -0.73
C HIS A 191 -4.24 13.21 -2.15
N THR A 192 -5.41 13.41 -2.75
CA THR A 192 -5.65 13.16 -4.18
C THR A 192 -5.20 14.36 -5.02
N ALA A 193 -5.13 14.20 -6.35
CA ALA A 193 -4.83 15.31 -7.26
C ALA A 193 -5.77 16.52 -7.10
N PHE A 194 -7.00 16.31 -6.59
CA PHE A 194 -8.00 17.35 -6.39
C PHE A 194 -8.01 17.94 -4.97
N THR A 195 -7.45 17.23 -3.98
CA THR A 195 -7.50 17.62 -2.56
C THR A 195 -6.13 18.00 -2.00
N ALA A 196 -5.06 17.89 -2.79
CA ALA A 196 -3.73 18.30 -2.40
C ALA A 196 -3.68 19.84 -2.27
N PRO A 197 -3.40 20.39 -1.07
CA PRO A 197 -3.15 21.81 -0.93
C PRO A 197 -1.87 22.18 -1.70
N LEU A 198 -1.76 23.47 -2.07
CA LEU A 198 -0.49 23.98 -2.59
C LEU A 198 0.62 23.71 -1.55
N ASN A 199 1.73 23.11 -2.00
CA ASN A 199 2.88 22.85 -1.15
C ASN A 199 3.67 24.15 -0.92
N ASP A 200 3.06 25.04 -0.15
CA ASP A 200 3.60 26.35 0.22
C ASP A 200 3.67 26.51 1.73
N TYR A 201 4.48 27.46 2.18
CA TYR A 201 4.59 27.77 3.60
C TYR A 201 3.30 28.42 4.10
N THR A 202 2.87 28.05 5.31
CA THR A 202 1.76 28.73 5.97
C THR A 202 2.15 30.17 6.33
N PRO A 203 1.18 31.11 6.43
CA PRO A 203 1.47 32.51 6.75
C PRO A 203 2.23 32.72 8.07
N ASP A 204 2.06 31.82 9.04
CA ASP A 204 2.70 31.82 10.36
C ASP A 204 4.08 31.13 10.39
N PHE A 205 4.51 30.50 9.29
CA PHE A 205 5.80 29.80 9.23
C PHE A 205 7.02 30.68 9.60
N PRO A 206 7.09 31.97 9.25
CA PRO A 206 8.19 32.83 9.70
C PRO A 206 8.32 32.91 11.24
N GLU A 207 7.20 32.91 11.96
CA GLU A 207 7.16 32.92 13.42
C GLU A 207 7.56 31.56 14.00
N ILE A 208 7.02 30.48 13.44
CA ILE A 208 7.36 29.09 13.80
C ILE A 208 8.86 28.85 13.62
N SER A 209 9.40 29.24 12.46
CA SER A 209 10.81 29.08 12.11
C SER A 209 11.73 29.85 13.06
N THR A 210 11.34 31.07 13.45
CA THR A 210 12.11 31.88 14.39
C THR A 210 12.06 31.27 15.80
N THR A 211 10.89 30.82 16.24
CA THR A 211 10.71 30.18 17.54
C THR A 211 11.53 28.91 17.67
N LEU A 212 11.51 28.04 16.65
CA LEU A 212 12.29 26.79 16.64
C LEU A 212 13.79 27.04 16.69
N ARG A 213 14.30 27.95 15.85
CA ARG A 213 15.73 28.31 15.84
C ARG A 213 16.18 28.92 17.16
N SER A 214 15.32 29.72 17.81
CA SER A 214 15.58 30.27 19.14
C SER A 214 15.61 29.17 20.22
N ARG A 215 14.63 28.26 20.22
CA ARG A 215 14.58 27.11 21.15
C ARG A 215 15.78 26.16 21.00
N ALA A 216 16.28 25.99 19.78
CA ALA A 216 17.50 25.23 19.50
C ALA A 216 18.78 25.98 19.90
N GLY A 217 18.68 27.17 20.52
CA GLY A 217 19.83 27.99 20.91
C GLY A 217 20.65 28.49 19.72
N TRP A 218 20.01 28.63 18.54
CA TRP A 218 20.67 28.93 17.27
C TRP A 218 21.77 27.92 16.89
N ARG A 219 21.62 26.66 17.30
CA ARG A 219 22.54 25.57 16.96
C ARG A 219 21.92 24.63 15.93
N CYS A 220 22.74 24.15 15.00
CA CYS A 220 22.35 23.05 14.13
C CYS A 220 22.12 21.78 14.94
N GLU A 221 21.03 21.06 14.68
CA GLU A 221 20.69 19.83 15.39
C GLU A 221 21.51 18.62 14.92
N ILE A 222 22.15 18.70 13.76
CA ILE A 222 23.06 17.65 13.25
C ILE A 222 24.50 17.89 13.72
N CYS A 223 25.12 18.97 13.25
CA CYS A 223 26.55 19.21 13.49
C CYS A 223 26.85 20.10 14.70
N ARG A 224 25.82 20.54 15.43
CA ARG A 224 25.92 21.39 16.64
C ARG A 224 26.59 22.75 16.45
N ARG A 225 26.88 23.16 15.21
CA ARG A 225 27.46 24.47 14.90
C ARG A 225 26.54 25.58 15.39
N GLU A 226 27.14 26.53 16.11
CA GLU A 226 26.47 27.69 16.68
C GLU A 226 26.43 28.85 15.68
N LEU A 227 25.25 29.46 15.53
CA LEU A 227 24.98 30.59 14.63
C LEU A 227 24.17 31.67 15.36
N SER A 228 24.48 31.91 16.65
CA SER A 228 23.75 32.81 17.55
C SER A 228 23.95 34.30 17.23
N GLU A 229 25.09 34.67 16.64
CA GLU A 229 25.37 36.02 16.13
C GLU A 229 24.35 36.45 15.07
N LEU A 230 23.79 37.67 15.20
CA LEU A 230 22.73 38.18 14.30
C LEU A 230 23.07 38.03 12.81
N ARG A 231 24.31 38.31 12.42
CA ARG A 231 24.77 38.20 11.02
C ARG A 231 24.80 36.76 10.49
N LEU A 232 24.91 35.77 11.39
CA LEU A 232 25.05 34.34 11.07
C LEU A 232 23.71 33.59 11.08
N ARG A 233 22.69 34.12 11.77
CA ARG A 233 21.35 33.51 11.89
C ARG A 233 20.69 33.20 10.54
N LYS A 234 21.03 33.96 9.49
CA LYS A 234 20.58 33.73 8.11
C LYS A 234 21.01 32.37 7.52
N TYR A 235 22.05 31.74 8.09
CA TYR A 235 22.55 30.44 7.69
C TYR A 235 21.93 29.27 8.46
N LEU A 236 21.01 29.55 9.38
CA LEU A 236 20.27 28.54 10.13
C LEU A 236 18.84 28.47 9.62
N HIS A 237 18.45 27.30 9.10
CA HIS A 237 17.18 27.05 8.44
C HIS A 237 16.35 26.06 9.27
N VAL A 238 15.05 26.00 8.97
CA VAL A 238 14.16 24.91 9.40
C VAL A 238 13.86 24.04 8.18
N HIS A 239 14.06 22.74 8.32
CA HIS A 239 13.86 21.72 7.29
C HIS A 239 12.60 20.91 7.60
N HIS A 240 11.70 20.79 6.62
CA HIS A 240 10.57 19.86 6.64
C HIS A 240 11.04 18.48 6.16
N LYS A 241 11.10 17.51 7.06
CA LYS A 241 11.64 16.16 6.77
C LYS A 241 10.86 15.43 5.68
N ASP A 242 9.55 15.66 5.61
CA ASP A 242 8.66 15.07 4.61
C ASP A 242 8.57 15.85 3.29
N GLY A 243 9.20 17.04 3.20
CA GLY A 243 9.12 17.92 2.04
C GLY A 243 7.78 18.65 1.86
N VAL A 244 6.86 18.56 2.83
CA VAL A 244 5.56 19.24 2.83
C VAL A 244 5.67 20.52 3.65
N LYS A 245 5.77 21.67 2.98
CA LYS A 245 6.00 23.00 3.57
C LYS A 245 4.90 23.47 4.53
N SER A 246 3.70 22.94 4.38
CA SER A 246 2.57 23.23 5.27
C SER A 246 2.55 22.35 6.54
N ASN A 247 3.32 21.26 6.58
CA ASN A 247 3.37 20.37 7.74
C ASN A 247 4.33 20.88 8.82
N ASN A 248 3.82 21.80 9.64
CA ASN A 248 4.58 22.41 10.74
C ASN A 248 4.58 21.58 12.04
N SER A 249 4.26 20.29 11.98
CA SER A 249 4.36 19.41 13.15
C SER A 249 5.78 19.45 13.72
N PRO A 250 5.97 19.64 15.04
CA PRO A 250 7.31 19.68 15.64
C PRO A 250 8.17 18.45 15.32
N ALA A 251 7.56 17.27 15.16
CA ALA A 251 8.27 16.05 14.79
C ALA A 251 8.80 16.07 13.34
N ASN A 252 8.16 16.83 12.46
CA ASN A 252 8.51 16.97 11.04
C ASN A 252 9.56 18.06 10.79
N LEU A 253 9.74 18.99 11.72
CA LEU A 253 10.67 20.10 11.58
C LEU A 253 12.04 19.77 12.18
N GLN A 254 13.10 20.29 11.58
CA GLN A 254 14.46 20.16 12.09
C GLN A 254 15.27 21.43 11.85
N VAL A 255 16.02 21.89 12.85
CA VAL A 255 16.85 23.10 12.76
C VAL A 255 18.23 22.74 12.23
N LEU A 256 18.54 23.13 10.99
CA LEU A 256 19.77 22.75 10.29
C LEU A 256 20.57 23.97 9.83
N CYS A 257 21.89 23.91 9.94
CA CYS A 257 22.74 24.87 9.25
C CYS A 257 22.67 24.66 7.73
N MET A 258 23.02 25.69 6.98
CA MET A 258 22.93 25.70 5.52
C MET A 258 23.67 24.53 4.86
N ARG A 259 24.79 24.05 5.43
CA ARG A 259 25.49 22.85 4.95
C ARG A 259 24.70 21.57 5.16
N CYS A 260 24.32 21.28 6.40
CA CYS A 260 23.56 20.06 6.72
C CYS A 260 22.20 20.05 6.02
N HIS A 261 21.59 21.21 5.81
CA HIS A 261 20.36 21.31 5.02
C HIS A 261 20.61 20.96 3.55
N ALA A 262 21.69 21.44 2.93
CA ALA A 262 22.03 21.10 1.56
C ALA A 262 22.45 19.64 1.34
N GLU A 263 22.80 18.93 2.41
CA GLU A 263 23.08 17.50 2.43
C GLU A 263 21.81 16.65 2.61
N ALA A 264 20.69 17.26 3.00
CA ALA A 264 19.42 16.56 3.12
C ALA A 264 18.91 16.07 1.74
N PRO A 265 18.17 14.94 1.68
CA PRO A 265 17.61 14.43 0.44
C PRO A 265 16.85 15.50 -0.34
N ASN A 266 17.06 15.57 -1.67
CA ASN A 266 16.43 16.55 -2.58
C ASN A 266 16.75 18.04 -2.33
N HIS A 267 17.72 18.36 -1.46
CA HIS A 267 18.11 19.74 -1.13
C HIS A 267 19.50 20.14 -1.67
N SER A 268 20.07 19.36 -2.59
CA SER A 268 21.39 19.61 -3.20
C SER A 268 21.47 20.94 -3.97
N HIS A 269 20.34 21.47 -4.46
CA HIS A 269 20.25 22.75 -5.15
C HIS A 269 20.72 23.93 -4.27
N LEU A 270 20.60 23.84 -2.93
CA LEU A 270 21.12 24.84 -2.00
C LEU A 270 22.63 25.09 -2.17
N LYS A 271 23.39 24.08 -2.62
CA LYS A 271 24.85 24.18 -2.85
C LYS A 271 25.22 25.19 -3.95
N GLN A 272 24.27 25.53 -4.83
CA GLN A 272 24.47 26.46 -5.93
C GLN A 272 24.30 27.92 -5.49
N LEU A 273 23.70 28.17 -4.32
CA LEU A 273 23.41 29.53 -3.86
C LEU A 273 24.69 30.28 -3.46
N PRO A 274 24.81 31.59 -3.76
CA PRO A 274 25.93 32.42 -3.28
C PRO A 274 26.08 32.39 -1.76
N ALA A 275 24.96 32.34 -1.04
CA ALA A 275 24.93 32.24 0.43
C ALA A 275 25.61 30.96 0.94
N TYR A 276 25.51 29.84 0.21
CA TYR A 276 26.15 28.58 0.58
C TYR A 276 27.68 28.69 0.48
N LYS A 277 28.18 29.31 -0.59
CA LYS A 277 29.61 29.58 -0.76
C LYS A 277 30.15 30.50 0.34
N ALA A 278 29.42 31.57 0.65
CA ALA A 278 29.77 32.49 1.73
C ALA A 278 29.78 31.78 3.10
N TYR A 279 28.77 30.93 3.36
CA TYR A 279 28.73 30.13 4.57
C TYR A 279 29.97 29.25 4.70
N LEU A 280 30.35 28.49 3.66
CA LEU A 280 31.52 27.61 3.71
C LEU A 280 32.84 28.37 3.87
N ALA A 281 32.97 29.55 3.30
CA ALA A 281 34.17 30.38 3.46
C ALA A 281 34.38 30.83 4.91
N GLU A 282 33.31 31.20 5.61
CA GLU A 282 33.35 31.57 7.02
C GLU A 282 33.32 30.36 7.96
N HIS A 283 32.82 29.21 7.49
CA HIS A 283 32.54 28.01 8.29
C HIS A 283 33.05 26.75 7.57
N PRO A 284 34.38 26.60 7.41
CA PRO A 284 34.95 25.45 6.74
C PRO A 284 34.56 24.13 7.44
N PRO A 285 34.52 23.01 6.69
CA PRO A 285 34.46 21.67 7.28
C PRO A 285 35.58 21.48 8.29
N LEU A 286 35.26 20.79 9.38
CA LEU A 286 36.28 20.21 10.26
C LEU A 286 36.94 19.04 9.51
#